data_AF-A0A3M1JJX9-F1
#
_entry.id   AF-A0A3M1JJX9-F1
#
_cell.length_a   1.000
_cell.length_b   1.000
_cell.length_c   1.000
_cell.angle_alpha   90.00
_cell.angle_beta   90.00
_cell.angle_gamma   90.00
#
_symmetry.space_group_name_H-M   'P 1'
#
loop_
_entity.id
_entity.type
_entity.pdbx_description
1 polymer ?
#
loop_
_entity_poly.entity_id
_entity_poly.type
_entity_poly.pdbx_seq_one_letter_code
_entity_poly.pdbx_strand_id
1 'polypeptide(L)'
;NLVFDFAILTASKSLVLLETNFYSTGGSKLNSTAEQYKYRNDQLKKEGIKFVWITDGPGWLTAKASLLEVFKHNDFLLNLDFVKKGVLSDILSI
;
A
#
# COMPACT_ATOMS: atom_id res chain seq x y z
N ASN A 1 -2.46 -8.93 -16.57
CA ASN A 1 -1.16 -8.98 -15.87
C ASN A 1 -1.06 -7.80 -14.94
N LEU A 2 -0.99 -8.05 -13.64
CA LEU A 2 -0.66 -7.05 -12.65
C LEU A 2 0.80 -7.26 -12.26
N VAL A 3 1.61 -6.22 -12.45
CA VAL A 3 3.01 -6.21 -12.09
C VAL A 3 3.11 -5.33 -10.85
N PHE A 4 3.63 -5.87 -9.77
CA PHE A 4 3.96 -5.11 -8.56
C PHE A 4 5.30 -4.40 -8.77
N ASP A 5 5.45 -3.21 -8.19
CA ASP A 5 6.72 -2.49 -8.22
C ASP A 5 7.84 -3.30 -7.57
N PHE A 6 7.54 -3.98 -6.46
CA PHE A 6 8.50 -4.81 -5.74
C PHE A 6 7.90 -6.12 -5.20
N ALA A 7 8.76 -7.12 -5.13
CA ALA A 7 8.53 -8.38 -4.42
C ALA A 7 9.74 -8.67 -3.53
N ILE A 8 9.51 -8.81 -2.23
CA ILE A 8 10.55 -9.02 -1.23
C ILE A 8 10.31 -10.38 -0.58
N LEU A 9 11.32 -11.26 -0.63
CA LEU A 9 11.36 -12.46 0.18
C LEU A 9 12.10 -12.15 1.49
N THR A 10 11.38 -12.15 2.61
CA THR A 10 11.98 -11.86 3.92
C THR A 10 12.95 -12.96 4.35
N ALA A 11 13.75 -12.67 5.39
CA ALA A 11 14.59 -13.68 6.04
C ALA A 11 13.77 -14.87 6.55
N SER A 12 12.54 -14.62 7.03
CA SER A 12 11.56 -15.61 7.47
C SER A 12 10.85 -16.35 6.32
N LYS A 13 11.30 -16.17 5.06
CA LYS A 13 10.74 -16.79 3.85
C LYS A 13 9.28 -16.39 3.56
N SER A 14 8.84 -15.26 4.07
CA SER A 14 7.53 -14.68 3.72
C SER A 14 7.66 -13.80 2.49
N LEU A 15 6.70 -13.90 1.56
CA LEU A 15 6.62 -13.01 0.41
C LEU A 15 5.84 -11.74 0.78
N VAL A 16 6.44 -10.58 0.51
CA VAL A 16 5.83 -9.25 0.67
C VAL A 16 5.80 -8.58 -0.69
N LEU A 17 4.63 -8.13 -1.11
CA LEU A 17 4.43 -7.43 -2.37
C LEU A 17 4.16 -5.95 -2.10
N LEU A 18 4.75 -5.08 -2.91
CA LEU A 18 4.67 -3.64 -2.68
C LEU A 18 4.25 -2.89 -3.95
N GLU A 19 3.46 -1.85 -3.73
CA GLU A 19 3.10 -0.83 -4.71
C GLU A 19 3.49 0.54 -4.17
N THR A 20 4.03 1.40 -5.04
CA THR A 20 4.47 2.75 -4.69
C THR A 20 3.85 3.77 -5.63
N ASN A 21 3.20 4.81 -5.09
CA ASN A 21 2.59 5.84 -5.92
C ASN A 21 2.76 7.24 -5.36
N PHE A 22 2.97 8.21 -6.24
CA PHE A 22 2.96 9.63 -5.92
C PHE A 22 1.91 10.35 -6.77
N TYR A 23 0.84 10.84 -6.14
CA TYR A 23 -0.27 11.50 -6.84
C TYR A 23 -0.19 13.02 -6.70
N SER A 24 0.14 13.71 -7.80
CA SER A 24 0.14 15.18 -7.85
C SER A 24 -1.24 15.78 -8.06
N THR A 25 -2.15 15.04 -8.72
CA THR A 25 -3.51 15.47 -9.02
C THR A 25 -4.54 14.54 -8.38
N GLY A 26 -5.70 15.12 -8.06
CA GLY A 26 -6.83 14.42 -7.50
C GLY A 26 -7.72 13.74 -8.53
N GLY A 27 -8.90 13.31 -8.08
CA GLY A 27 -9.99 12.84 -8.94
C GLY A 27 -10.29 11.35 -8.84
N SER A 28 -11.20 10.89 -9.71
CA SER A 28 -11.76 9.53 -9.67
C SER A 28 -10.71 8.41 -9.75
N LYS A 29 -9.56 8.67 -10.39
CA LYS A 29 -8.45 7.72 -10.46
C LYS A 29 -7.99 7.29 -9.06
N LEU A 30 -7.79 8.23 -8.13
CA LEU A 30 -7.33 7.93 -6.77
C LEU A 30 -8.35 7.06 -6.02
N ASN A 31 -9.64 7.37 -6.18
CA ASN A 31 -10.72 6.57 -5.58
C ASN A 31 -10.72 5.14 -6.14
N SER A 32 -10.61 4.99 -7.46
CA SER A 32 -10.55 3.67 -8.09
C SER A 32 -9.32 2.86 -7.68
N THR A 33 -8.15 3.51 -7.51
CA THR A 33 -6.95 2.85 -7.00
C THR A 33 -7.15 2.41 -5.55
N ALA A 34 -7.71 3.26 -4.69
CA ALA A 34 -7.99 2.92 -3.30
C ALA A 34 -8.90 1.67 -3.20
N GLU A 35 -9.98 1.61 -3.98
CA GLU A 35 -10.86 0.44 -4.05
C GLU A 35 -10.14 -0.81 -4.56
N GLN A 36 -9.35 -0.68 -5.63
CA GLN A 36 -8.58 -1.77 -6.21
C GLN A 36 -7.57 -2.35 -5.21
N TYR A 37 -6.91 -1.50 -4.43
CA TYR A 37 -5.90 -1.93 -3.46
C TYR A 37 -6.49 -2.47 -2.16
N LYS A 38 -7.72 -2.09 -1.79
CA LYS A 38 -8.49 -2.82 -0.75
C LYS A 38 -8.78 -4.25 -1.19
N TYR A 39 -9.33 -4.41 -2.40
CA TYR A 39 -9.59 -5.73 -2.96
C TYR A 39 -8.32 -6.57 -3.08
N ARG A 40 -7.21 -5.97 -3.54
CA ARG A 40 -5.93 -6.66 -3.66
C ARG A 40 -5.39 -7.12 -2.31
N ASN A 41 -5.48 -6.27 -1.28
CA ASN A 41 -5.09 -6.64 0.08
C ASN A 41 -5.84 -7.90 0.53
N ASP A 42 -7.16 -7.96 0.33
CA ASP A 42 -7.97 -9.12 0.74
C ASP A 42 -7.59 -10.39 -0.01
N GLN A 43 -7.30 -10.30 -1.31
CA GLN A 43 -6.87 -11.45 -2.09
C GLN A 43 -5.51 -11.99 -1.61
N LEU A 44 -4.52 -11.12 -1.50
CA LEU A 44 -3.16 -11.52 -1.09
C LEU A 44 -3.15 -12.03 0.35
N LYS A 45 -3.92 -11.42 1.23
CA LYS A 45 -4.07 -11.85 2.62
C LYS A 45 -4.61 -13.29 2.73
N LYS A 46 -5.56 -13.67 1.87
CA LYS A 46 -6.07 -15.07 1.80
C LYS A 46 -5.01 -16.06 1.35
N GLU A 47 -4.04 -15.62 0.56
CA GLU A 47 -2.91 -16.41 0.10
C GLU A 47 -1.73 -16.38 1.10
N GLY A 48 -1.88 -15.69 2.24
CA GLY A 48 -0.81 -15.53 3.24
C GLY A 48 0.29 -14.56 2.80
N ILE A 49 0.05 -13.75 1.76
CA ILE A 49 1.00 -12.77 1.21
C ILE A 49 0.70 -11.40 1.82
N LYS A 50 1.74 -10.75 2.36
CA LYS A 50 1.61 -9.37 2.87
C LYS A 50 1.64 -8.39 1.71
N PHE A 51 0.74 -7.42 1.74
CA PHE A 51 0.70 -6.32 0.77
C PHE A 51 1.00 -5.00 1.46
N VAL A 52 2.00 -4.27 0.98
CA VAL A 52 2.33 -2.93 1.47
C VAL A 52 2.09 -1.92 0.36
N TRP A 53 1.22 -0.95 0.63
CA TRP A 53 1.04 0.17 -0.27
C TRP A 53 1.72 1.41 0.30
N ILE A 54 2.64 2.01 -0.46
CA ILE A 54 3.30 3.26 -0.10
C ILE A 54 2.75 4.36 -1.00
N THR A 55 2.11 5.37 -0.42
CA THR A 55 1.62 6.50 -1.20
C THR A 55 1.77 7.85 -0.50
N ASP A 56 2.00 8.87 -1.32
CA ASP A 56 2.10 10.26 -0.91
C ASP A 56 1.55 11.17 -2.03
N GLY A 57 1.64 12.48 -1.83
CA GLY A 57 1.36 13.49 -2.82
C GLY A 57 0.07 14.28 -2.55
N PRO A 58 -0.01 15.52 -3.07
CA PRO A 58 -1.10 16.45 -2.77
C PRO A 58 -2.45 16.03 -3.38
N GLY A 59 -2.49 15.12 -4.35
CA GLY A 59 -3.73 14.62 -4.94
C GLY A 59 -4.68 14.03 -3.90
N TRP A 60 -4.14 13.40 -2.85
CA TRP A 60 -4.90 12.85 -1.73
C TRP A 60 -5.67 13.89 -0.93
N LEU A 61 -5.31 15.18 -1.02
CA LEU A 61 -6.07 16.25 -0.36
C LEU A 61 -7.53 16.31 -0.85
N THR A 62 -7.78 15.88 -2.09
CA THR A 62 -9.13 15.79 -2.69
C THR A 62 -9.81 14.44 -2.53
N ALA A 63 -9.07 13.42 -2.06
CA ALA A 63 -9.52 12.02 -1.96
C ALA A 63 -9.26 11.42 -0.56
N LYS A 64 -9.25 12.27 0.48
CA LYS A 64 -8.89 11.87 1.86
C LYS A 64 -9.81 10.78 2.41
N ALA A 65 -11.09 10.81 2.06
CA ALA A 65 -12.06 9.82 2.51
C ALA A 65 -11.69 8.42 2.03
N SER A 66 -11.41 8.25 0.73
CA SER A 66 -11.00 6.96 0.16
C SER A 66 -9.66 6.48 0.73
N LEU A 67 -8.68 7.38 0.92
CA LEU A 67 -7.41 7.00 1.56
C LEU A 67 -7.61 6.56 3.02
N LEU A 68 -8.48 7.25 3.77
CA LEU A 68 -8.81 6.89 5.15
C LEU A 68 -9.51 5.53 5.23
N GLU A 69 -10.39 5.21 4.29
CA GLU A 69 -11.00 3.88 4.21
C GLU A 69 -9.94 2.80 4.00
N VAL A 70 -8.97 3.03 3.11
CA VAL A 70 -7.87 2.08 2.90
C VAL A 70 -7.02 1.97 4.16
N PHE A 71 -6.70 3.08 4.83
CA PHE A 71 -5.94 3.08 6.08
C PHE A 71 -6.61 2.24 7.17
N LYS A 72 -7.96 2.28 7.25
CA LYS A 72 -8.73 1.47 8.22
C LYS A 72 -8.88 0.00 7.81
N HIS A 73 -8.68 -0.32 6.54
CA HIS A 73 -8.96 -1.63 5.96
C HIS A 73 -7.71 -2.47 5.73
N ASN A 74 -6.69 -1.88 5.11
CA ASN A 74 -5.46 -2.58 4.75
C ASN A 74 -4.52 -2.69 5.93
N ASP A 75 -3.73 -3.77 5.95
CA ASP A 75 -2.79 -4.01 7.03
C ASP A 75 -1.62 -3.01 7.00
N PHE A 76 -1.15 -2.64 5.80
CA PHE A 76 0.03 -1.78 5.62
C PHE A 76 -0.18 -0.70 4.54
N LEU A 77 -0.53 0.52 4.99
CA LEU A 77 -0.52 1.74 4.18
C LEU A 77 0.49 2.73 4.76
N LEU A 78 1.48 3.12 3.96
CA LEU A 78 2.58 3.98 4.40
C LEU A 78 2.67 5.27 3.58
N ASN A 79 3.10 6.35 4.21
CA ASN A 79 3.62 7.53 3.53
C ASN A 79 5.16 7.57 3.62
N LEU A 80 5.80 8.56 2.99
CA LEU A 80 7.25 8.65 2.99
C LEU A 80 7.85 8.93 4.38
N ASP A 81 7.10 9.59 5.27
CA ASP A 81 7.55 9.83 6.66
C ASP A 81 7.65 8.52 7.45
N PHE A 82 6.68 7.61 7.33
CA PHE A 82 6.75 6.29 7.95
C PHE A 82 7.92 5.46 7.42
N VAL A 83 8.18 5.50 6.11
CA VAL A 83 9.32 4.81 5.52
C VAL A 83 10.64 5.35 6.08
N LYS A 84 10.81 6.67 6.15
CA LYS A 84 12.01 7.31 6.74
C LYS A 84 12.21 6.97 8.22
N LYS A 85 11.13 6.73 8.94
CA LYS A 85 11.15 6.34 10.37
C LYS A 85 11.38 4.84 10.59
N GLY A 86 11.58 4.05 9.53
CA GLY A 86 11.91 2.62 9.65
C GLY A 86 10.70 1.69 9.69
N VAL A 87 9.47 2.19 9.57
CA VAL A 87 8.24 1.36 9.68
C VAL A 87 8.22 0.25 8.63
N LEU A 88 8.72 0.51 7.41
CA LEU A 88 8.85 -0.52 6.37
C LEU A 88 9.83 -1.62 6.80
N SER A 89 10.97 -1.24 7.40
CA SER A 89 11.96 -2.19 7.90
C SER A 89 11.37 -3.06 9.01
N ASP A 90 10.57 -2.49 9.90
CA ASP A 90 9.86 -3.23 10.94
C ASP A 90 8.90 -4.25 10.33
N ILE A 91 8.09 -3.87 9.34
CA ILE A 91 7.15 -4.77 8.64
C ILE A 91 7.87 -5.94 7.98
N LEU A 92 9.02 -5.69 7.34
CA LEU A 92 9.81 -6.72 6.64
C LEU A 92 10.59 -7.65 7.59
N SER A 93 10.71 -7.26 8.85
CA SER A 93 11.39 -8.05 9.89
C SER A 93 10.45 -8.99 10.65
N ILE A 94 9.13 -8.87 10.44
CA ILE A 94 8.09 -9.79 10.94
C ILE A 94 8.08 -11.07 10.10
#